data_AF-A0A8U0LK64-F1
#
_entry.id   AF-A0A8U0LK64-F1
#
_cell.length_a   1.000
_cell.length_b   1.000
_cell.length_c   1.000
_cell.angle_alpha   90.00
_cell.angle_beta   90.00
_cell.angle_gamma   90.00
#
_symmetry.space_group_name_H-M   'P 1'
#
loop_
_entity.id
_entity.type
_entity.pdbx_description
1 polymer ?
#
loop_
_entity_poly.entity_id
_entity_poly.type
_entity_poly.pdbx_seq_one_letter_code
_entity_poly.pdbx_strand_id
1 'polypeptide(L)'
;MGYYQHVPLFSDVLDVVAGQAPLIVKYKFSNNKAWDERSKELMEKGHALLEAYDGPYVIESFHPGAVNWYKEHHPEVCCGQLSWPAKLSKNGAAEWVAGLLAFDWLSRPDFVAYDWTGGASPQVRLARSMGAMPVSWTVRSSDELAQCAPYFDRHIFEAFVPDAV
;
A
#
# COMPACT_ATOMS: atom_id res chain seq x y z
N MET A 1 -22.91 3.26 28.75
CA MET A 1 -23.57 2.97 27.46
C MET A 1 -22.50 2.41 26.53
N GLY A 2 -22.61 1.13 26.14
CA GLY A 2 -21.66 0.50 25.22
C GLY A 2 -22.05 0.82 23.79
N TYR A 3 -21.14 1.40 23.02
CA TYR A 3 -21.38 1.73 21.62
C TYR A 3 -21.42 0.44 20.79
N TYR A 4 -22.54 0.15 20.14
CA TYR A 4 -22.61 -0.86 19.09
C TYR A 4 -21.85 -0.33 17.87
N GLN A 5 -20.54 -0.59 17.84
CA GLN A 5 -19.73 -0.31 16.66
C GLN A 5 -19.86 -1.46 15.67
N HIS A 6 -20.26 -1.15 14.44
CA HIS A 6 -20.25 -2.07 13.31
C HIS A 6 -19.12 -1.69 12.36
N VAL A 7 -18.67 -2.63 11.53
CA VAL A 7 -17.72 -2.31 10.46
C VAL A 7 -18.44 -1.37 9.47
N PRO A 8 -17.94 -0.14 9.25
CA PRO A 8 -18.62 0.82 8.40
C PRO A 8 -18.53 0.41 6.93
N LEU A 9 -19.47 0.88 6.11
CA LEU A 9 -19.29 0.82 4.66
C LEU A 9 -18.18 1.79 4.26
N PHE A 10 -17.54 1.51 3.13
CA PHE A 10 -16.52 2.42 2.61
C PHE A 10 -17.11 3.79 2.25
N SER A 11 -18.32 3.83 1.67
CA SER A 11 -19.06 5.07 1.41
C SER A 11 -19.26 5.91 2.67
N ASP A 12 -19.66 5.28 3.77
CA ASP A 12 -19.89 6.01 5.04
C ASP A 12 -18.60 6.65 5.56
N VAL A 13 -17.45 5.97 5.36
CA VAL A 13 -16.14 6.53 5.71
C VAL A 13 -15.80 7.72 4.82
N LEU A 14 -16.02 7.61 3.51
CA LEU A 14 -15.78 8.72 2.56
C LEU A 14 -16.64 9.95 2.90
N ASP A 15 -17.92 9.74 3.23
CA ASP A 15 -18.85 10.80 3.63
C ASP A 15 -18.45 11.48 4.94
N VAL A 16 -17.92 10.71 5.90
CA VAL A 16 -17.44 11.26 7.17
C VAL A 16 -16.16 12.05 7.01
N VAL A 17 -15.22 11.57 6.18
CA VAL A 17 -13.95 12.27 5.93
C VAL A 17 -14.19 13.53 5.09
N ALA A 18 -15.07 13.46 4.09
CA ALA A 18 -15.50 14.60 3.27
C ALA A 18 -14.35 15.52 2.80
N GLY A 19 -13.22 14.94 2.39
CA GLY A 19 -12.05 15.69 1.92
C GLY A 19 -11.26 16.44 2.99
N GLN A 20 -11.64 16.35 4.28
CA GLN A 20 -10.97 17.05 5.38
C GLN A 20 -9.55 16.52 5.65
N ALA A 21 -9.25 15.30 5.20
CA ALA A 21 -7.93 14.70 5.26
C ALA A 21 -7.65 13.84 4.00
N PRO A 22 -6.38 13.74 3.57
CA PRO A 22 -6.00 12.81 2.52
C PRO A 22 -6.15 11.35 2.98
N LEU A 23 -6.54 10.47 2.06
CA LEU A 23 -6.76 9.05 2.34
C LEU A 23 -5.70 8.15 1.71
N ILE A 24 -5.28 7.12 2.44
CA ILE A 24 -4.57 5.96 1.89
C ILE A 24 -5.56 4.80 1.90
N VAL A 25 -5.98 4.35 0.72
CA VAL A 25 -7.02 3.31 0.56
C VAL A 25 -6.39 1.99 0.15
N LYS A 26 -6.51 1.00 1.03
CA LYS A 26 -5.87 -0.30 0.86
C LYS A 26 -6.84 -1.36 0.36
N TYR A 27 -6.60 -1.89 -0.84
CA TYR A 27 -7.29 -3.09 -1.32
C TYR A 27 -6.70 -4.35 -0.69
N LYS A 28 -7.55 -5.17 -0.07
CA LYS A 28 -7.18 -6.45 0.55
C LYS A 28 -7.89 -7.60 -0.15
N PHE A 29 -7.13 -8.65 -0.44
CA PHE A 29 -7.62 -9.87 -1.06
C PHE A 29 -7.43 -11.04 -0.10
N SER A 30 -8.33 -12.03 -0.18
CA SER A 30 -8.20 -13.26 0.61
C SER A 30 -7.04 -14.14 0.13
N ASN A 31 -6.67 -14.05 -1.15
CA ASN A 31 -5.54 -14.73 -1.73
C ASN A 31 -4.76 -13.79 -2.65
N ASN A 32 -3.58 -13.34 -2.20
CA ASN A 32 -2.72 -12.45 -2.98
C ASN A 32 -2.02 -13.12 -4.19
N LYS A 33 -2.27 -14.41 -4.43
CA LYS A 33 -1.74 -15.16 -5.59
C LYS A 33 -2.76 -15.35 -6.70
N ALA A 34 -4.04 -15.03 -6.46
CA ALA A 34 -5.11 -15.27 -7.41
C ALA A 34 -5.75 -13.95 -7.84
N TRP A 35 -5.85 -13.76 -9.15
CA TRP A 35 -6.58 -12.66 -9.77
C TRP A 35 -7.78 -13.23 -10.51
N ASP A 36 -8.97 -13.04 -9.97
CA ASP A 36 -10.22 -13.57 -10.52
C ASP A 36 -11.23 -12.44 -10.79
N GLU A 37 -12.42 -12.81 -11.27
CA GLU A 37 -13.48 -11.84 -11.55
C GLU A 37 -13.95 -11.09 -10.29
N ARG A 38 -13.86 -11.72 -9.11
CA ARG A 38 -14.21 -11.05 -7.85
C ARG A 38 -13.17 -9.99 -7.49
N SER A 39 -11.89 -10.25 -7.77
CA SER A 39 -10.84 -9.24 -7.63
C SER A 39 -11.13 -8.03 -8.52
N LYS A 40 -11.50 -8.24 -9.80
CA LYS A 40 -11.88 -7.14 -10.71
C LYS A 40 -13.11 -6.39 -10.24
N GLU A 41 -14.17 -7.09 -9.84
CA GLU A 41 -15.40 -6.49 -9.32
C GLU A 41 -15.13 -5.61 -8.09
N LEU A 42 -14.24 -6.05 -7.20
CA LEU A 42 -13.80 -5.26 -6.05
C LEU A 42 -13.10 -3.97 -6.48
N MET A 43 -12.20 -4.06 -7.47
CA MET A 43 -11.49 -2.89 -7.99
C MET A 43 -12.46 -1.88 -8.60
N GLU A 44 -13.34 -2.33 -9.51
CA GLU A 44 -14.33 -1.50 -10.19
C GLU A 44 -15.26 -0.79 -9.20
N LYS A 45 -15.83 -1.53 -8.24
CA LYS A 45 -16.73 -0.95 -7.24
C LYS A 45 -16.02 0.00 -6.30
N GLY A 46 -14.80 -0.33 -5.89
CA GLY A 46 -13.99 0.56 -5.05
C GLY A 46 -13.59 1.84 -5.78
N HIS A 47 -13.26 1.73 -7.06
CA HIS A 47 -12.90 2.89 -7.88
C HIS A 47 -14.10 3.80 -8.11
N ALA A 48 -15.29 3.25 -8.43
CA ALA A 48 -16.50 4.06 -8.61
C ALA A 48 -16.84 4.92 -7.38
N LEU A 49 -16.54 4.43 -6.16
CA LEU A 49 -16.70 5.23 -4.93
C LEU A 49 -15.63 6.30 -4.79
N LEU A 50 -14.40 6.01 -5.20
CA LEU A 50 -13.27 6.94 -5.14
C LEU A 50 -13.34 8.02 -6.22
N GLU A 51 -13.85 7.71 -7.40
CA GLU A 51 -14.08 8.66 -8.50
C GLU A 51 -15.08 9.75 -8.08
N ALA A 52 -16.07 9.40 -7.25
CA ALA A 52 -17.04 10.33 -6.69
C ALA A 52 -16.54 11.10 -5.46
N TYR A 53 -15.34 10.81 -4.95
CA TYR A 53 -14.79 11.43 -3.76
C TYR A 53 -13.90 12.63 -4.12
N ASP A 54 -14.29 13.83 -3.68
CA ASP A 54 -13.58 15.07 -4.02
C ASP A 54 -12.22 15.27 -3.30
N GLY A 55 -11.94 14.46 -2.28
CA GLY A 55 -10.73 14.59 -1.47
C GLY A 55 -9.51 13.88 -2.08
N PRO A 56 -8.28 14.29 -1.71
CA PRO A 56 -7.08 13.61 -2.18
C PRO A 56 -7.00 12.18 -1.61
N TYR A 57 -6.67 11.24 -2.48
CA TYR A 57 -6.42 9.86 -2.07
C TYR A 57 -5.27 9.23 -2.86
N VAL A 58 -4.70 8.19 -2.26
CA VAL A 58 -3.82 7.24 -2.94
C VAL A 58 -4.32 5.83 -2.66
N ILE A 59 -4.03 4.90 -3.56
CA ILE A 59 -4.37 3.48 -3.35
C ILE A 59 -3.12 2.67 -3.05
N GLU A 60 -3.28 1.57 -2.30
CA GLU A 60 -2.21 0.60 -2.11
C GLU A 60 -2.74 -0.83 -2.02
N SER A 61 -1.90 -1.82 -2.37
CA SER A 61 -2.22 -3.23 -2.13
C SER A 61 -0.99 -4.10 -2.00
N PHE A 62 -1.13 -5.24 -1.32
CA PHE A 62 -0.14 -6.33 -1.38
C PHE A 62 -0.27 -7.13 -2.68
N HIS A 63 -1.41 -7.07 -3.37
CA HIS A 63 -1.63 -7.82 -4.60
C HIS A 63 -1.15 -6.99 -5.80
N PRO A 64 -0.13 -7.44 -6.56
CA PRO A 64 0.42 -6.66 -7.70
C PRO A 64 -0.61 -6.42 -8.80
N GLY A 65 -1.52 -7.38 -9.03
CA GLY A 65 -2.68 -7.21 -9.92
C GLY A 65 -3.55 -5.99 -9.61
N ALA A 66 -3.71 -5.58 -8.34
CA ALA A 66 -4.50 -4.40 -7.99
C ALA A 66 -3.81 -3.09 -8.39
N VAL A 67 -2.50 -3.03 -8.18
CA VAL A 67 -1.67 -1.91 -8.63
C VAL A 67 -1.66 -1.85 -10.16
N ASN A 68 -1.49 -2.99 -10.83
CA ASN A 68 -1.52 -3.06 -12.30
C ASN A 68 -2.86 -2.63 -12.87
N TRP A 69 -3.98 -3.06 -12.26
CA TRP A 69 -5.31 -2.68 -12.70
C TRP A 69 -5.49 -1.15 -12.68
N TYR A 70 -5.10 -0.47 -11.60
CA TYR A 70 -5.13 1.00 -11.58
C TYR A 70 -4.20 1.62 -12.62
N LYS A 71 -2.99 1.08 -12.80
CA LYS A 71 -2.04 1.61 -13.78
C LYS A 71 -2.52 1.46 -15.23
N GLU A 72 -3.33 0.46 -15.53
CA GLU A 72 -3.94 0.26 -16.84
C GLU A 72 -5.20 1.10 -17.07
N HIS A 73 -6.06 1.25 -16.07
CA HIS A 73 -7.39 1.86 -16.22
C HIS A 73 -7.45 3.32 -15.78
N HIS A 74 -6.66 3.68 -14.76
CA HIS A 74 -6.65 4.97 -14.06
C HIS A 74 -5.21 5.41 -13.74
N PRO A 75 -4.33 5.58 -14.76
CA PRO A 75 -2.91 5.87 -14.56
C PRO A 75 -2.63 7.20 -13.84
N GLU A 76 -3.60 8.09 -13.77
CA GLU A 76 -3.58 9.35 -13.01
C GLU A 76 -3.63 9.15 -11.49
N VAL A 77 -4.13 8.00 -11.03
CA VAL A 77 -4.23 7.69 -9.60
C VAL A 77 -2.87 7.26 -9.08
N CYS A 78 -2.43 7.87 -7.98
CA CYS A 78 -1.20 7.47 -7.30
C CYS A 78 -1.37 6.11 -6.60
N CYS A 79 -0.54 5.14 -6.97
CA CYS A 79 -0.66 3.74 -6.57
C CYS A 79 0.62 3.21 -5.90
N GLY A 80 0.43 2.54 -4.76
CA GLY A 80 1.48 1.96 -3.96
C GLY A 80 1.50 0.43 -3.95
N GLN A 81 2.69 -0.15 -4.08
CA GLN A 81 2.88 -1.58 -3.84
C GLN A 81 3.31 -1.81 -2.38
N LEU A 82 2.52 -2.57 -1.64
CA LEU A 82 2.87 -3.04 -0.31
C LEU A 82 3.72 -4.31 -0.40
N SER A 83 4.77 -4.37 0.41
CA SER A 83 5.63 -5.54 0.52
C SER A 83 6.25 -5.63 1.92
N TRP A 84 6.75 -6.81 2.27
CA TRP A 84 7.53 -7.04 3.50
C TRP A 84 8.75 -7.93 3.19
N PRO A 85 9.74 -8.03 4.11
CA PRO A 85 10.87 -8.93 3.94
C PRO A 85 10.40 -10.39 3.97
N ALA A 86 10.36 -11.06 2.83
CA ALA A 86 10.11 -12.50 2.85
C ALA A 86 11.25 -13.23 3.55
N LYS A 87 10.91 -14.08 4.52
CA LYS A 87 11.84 -15.09 5.02
C LYS A 87 12.05 -16.10 3.89
N LEU A 88 13.17 -15.98 3.17
CA LEU A 88 13.56 -16.94 2.14
C LEU A 88 13.68 -18.35 2.77
N SER A 89 12.71 -19.23 2.52
CA SER A 89 12.93 -20.67 2.63
C SER A 89 13.61 -21.14 1.33
N LYS A 90 14.55 -22.09 1.44
CA LYS A 90 15.45 -22.49 0.32
C LYS A 90 14.74 -22.91 -0.97
N ASN A 91 13.46 -23.34 -0.92
CA ASN A 91 12.68 -23.72 -2.10
C ASN A 91 11.66 -22.66 -2.53
N GLY A 92 11.18 -21.79 -1.63
CA GLY A 92 10.23 -20.71 -1.97
C GLY A 92 10.91 -19.41 -2.39
N ALA A 93 12.20 -19.27 -2.09
CA ALA A 93 13.02 -18.12 -2.43
C ALA A 93 13.11 -17.86 -3.94
N ALA A 94 13.38 -18.89 -4.73
CA ALA A 94 13.57 -18.78 -6.17
C ALA A 94 12.24 -18.50 -6.89
N GLU A 95 11.14 -19.13 -6.47
CA GLU A 95 9.80 -18.85 -7.00
C GLU A 95 9.26 -17.50 -6.56
N TRP A 96 9.58 -17.05 -5.34
CA TRP A 96 9.18 -15.73 -4.86
C TRP A 96 10.00 -14.63 -5.51
N VAL A 97 11.33 -14.80 -5.66
CA VAL A 97 12.19 -13.86 -6.39
C VAL A 97 11.87 -13.88 -7.88
N ALA A 98 11.57 -15.03 -8.49
CA ALA A 98 11.13 -15.10 -9.88
C ALA A 98 9.72 -14.50 -10.05
N GLY A 99 8.81 -14.71 -9.10
CA GLY A 99 7.47 -14.11 -9.10
C GLY A 99 7.50 -12.60 -8.89
N LEU A 100 8.32 -12.11 -7.97
CA LEU A 100 8.59 -10.69 -7.78
C LEU A 100 9.31 -10.11 -9.00
N LEU A 101 10.43 -10.66 -9.47
CA LEU A 101 11.14 -10.12 -10.65
C LEU A 101 10.30 -10.20 -11.94
N ALA A 102 9.40 -11.18 -12.07
CA ALA A 102 8.54 -11.31 -13.25
C ALA A 102 7.26 -10.47 -13.18
N PHE A 103 6.75 -10.11 -11.99
CA PHE A 103 5.50 -9.34 -11.81
C PHE A 103 5.67 -7.95 -11.14
N ASP A 104 6.76 -7.65 -10.43
CA ASP A 104 6.98 -6.41 -9.63
C ASP A 104 7.22 -5.14 -10.46
N TRP A 105 7.48 -5.23 -11.77
CA TRP A 105 8.10 -4.09 -12.49
C TRP A 105 7.32 -3.56 -13.68
N LEU A 106 6.24 -4.25 -14.09
CA LEU A 106 5.47 -3.83 -15.26
C LEU A 106 4.53 -2.66 -14.94
N SER A 107 4.03 -2.57 -13.72
CA SER A 107 3.07 -1.54 -13.29
C SER A 107 3.71 -0.22 -12.83
N ARG A 108 5.04 -0.19 -12.56
CA ARG A 108 5.78 1.01 -12.08
C ARG A 108 5.00 1.78 -10.99
N PRO A 109 4.90 1.23 -9.77
CA PRO A 109 4.18 1.90 -8.69
C PRO A 109 4.82 3.27 -8.38
N ASP A 110 3.99 4.24 -7.98
CA ASP A 110 4.47 5.57 -7.61
C ASP A 110 5.19 5.55 -6.26
N PHE A 111 4.83 4.60 -5.40
CA PHE A 111 5.48 4.37 -4.12
C PHE A 111 5.54 2.89 -3.75
N VAL A 112 6.50 2.53 -2.91
CA VAL A 112 6.60 1.18 -2.33
C VAL A 112 6.50 1.32 -0.82
N ALA A 113 5.45 0.72 -0.27
CA ALA A 113 5.22 0.66 1.17
C ALA A 113 5.84 -0.62 1.74
N TYR A 114 6.88 -0.50 2.57
CA TYR A 114 7.66 -1.62 3.10
C TYR A 114 7.73 -1.64 4.62
N ASP A 115 7.98 -2.82 5.21
CA ASP A 115 8.25 -2.94 6.64
C ASP A 115 9.37 -1.99 7.10
N TRP A 116 9.18 -1.26 8.19
CA TRP A 116 10.11 -0.23 8.66
C TRP A 116 11.53 -0.77 8.94
N THR A 117 11.67 -2.06 9.26
CA THR A 117 12.98 -2.70 9.49
C THR A 117 13.75 -2.98 8.19
N GLY A 118 13.05 -2.95 7.05
CA GLY A 118 13.56 -3.39 5.75
C GLY A 118 14.15 -2.29 4.87
N GLY A 119 14.35 -1.08 5.39
CA GLY A 119 14.74 0.10 4.58
C GLY A 119 16.07 -0.04 3.84
N ALA A 120 17.04 -0.79 4.39
CA ALA A 120 18.32 -1.05 3.75
C ALA A 120 18.28 -2.15 2.68
N SER A 121 17.12 -2.77 2.44
CA SER A 121 17.00 -3.93 1.55
C SER A 121 17.28 -3.56 0.08
N PRO A 122 17.88 -4.50 -0.70
CA PRO A 122 18.07 -4.30 -2.14
C PRO A 122 16.78 -3.97 -2.89
N GLN A 123 15.64 -4.52 -2.43
CA GLN A 123 14.32 -4.29 -3.00
C GLN A 123 13.91 -2.83 -2.90
N VAL A 124 14.01 -2.23 -1.70
CA VAL A 124 13.68 -0.82 -1.46
C VAL A 124 14.62 0.11 -2.24
N ARG A 125 15.92 -0.22 -2.29
CA ARG A 125 16.90 0.55 -3.07
C ARG A 125 16.62 0.52 -4.57
N LEU A 126 16.27 -0.64 -5.09
CA LEU A 126 15.97 -0.82 -6.50
C LEU A 126 14.65 -0.12 -6.87
N ALA A 127 13.62 -0.23 -6.03
CA ALA A 127 12.38 0.55 -6.15
C ALA A 127 12.64 2.06 -6.22
N ARG A 128 13.46 2.58 -5.31
CA ARG A 128 13.88 3.98 -5.32
C ARG A 128 14.63 4.34 -6.62
N SER A 129 15.54 3.49 -7.10
CA SER A 129 16.28 3.77 -8.35
C SER A 129 15.40 3.80 -9.61
N MET A 130 14.21 3.21 -9.57
CA MET A 130 13.22 3.35 -10.63
C MET A 130 12.37 4.61 -10.56
N GLY A 131 12.43 5.35 -9.45
CA GLY A 131 11.56 6.50 -9.21
C GLY A 131 10.36 6.24 -8.31
N ALA A 132 10.22 5.04 -7.71
CA ALA A 132 9.19 4.83 -6.70
C ALA A 132 9.61 5.46 -5.35
N MET A 133 8.68 6.15 -4.69
CA MET A 133 8.91 6.71 -3.35
C MET A 133 8.84 5.60 -2.28
N PRO A 134 9.89 5.33 -1.49
CA PRO A 134 9.81 4.39 -0.39
C PRO A 134 9.04 4.96 0.80
N VAL A 135 8.06 4.19 1.28
CA VAL A 135 7.22 4.49 2.45
C VAL A 135 7.39 3.37 3.48
N SER A 136 7.59 3.69 4.75
CA SER A 136 7.65 2.65 5.79
C SER A 136 6.27 2.40 6.41
N TRP A 137 5.94 1.15 6.72
CA TRP A 137 4.86 0.76 7.61
C TRP A 137 5.33 -0.35 8.55
N THR A 138 4.73 -0.60 9.70
CA THR A 138 3.97 0.36 10.50
C THR A 138 4.86 0.82 11.63
N VAL A 139 5.10 2.13 11.72
CA VAL A 139 5.97 2.74 12.73
C VAL A 139 5.14 3.07 13.97
N ARG A 140 5.59 2.62 15.14
CA ARG A 140 4.85 2.66 16.41
C ARG A 140 5.56 3.42 17.53
N SER A 141 6.77 3.93 17.29
CA SER A 141 7.49 4.74 18.28
C SER A 141 8.45 5.73 17.63
N SER A 142 8.90 6.71 18.42
CA SER A 142 9.96 7.66 18.04
C SER A 142 11.28 6.96 17.70
N ASP A 143 11.59 5.88 18.42
CA ASP A 143 12.82 5.11 18.21
C ASP A 143 12.77 4.32 16.90
N GLU A 144 11.61 3.75 16.55
CA GLU A 144 11.41 3.10 15.25
C GLU A 144 11.46 4.13 14.11
N LEU A 145 10.87 5.31 14.30
CA LEU A 145 10.94 6.41 13.34
C LEU A 145 12.39 6.85 13.10
N ALA A 146 13.15 7.11 14.16
CA ALA A 146 14.55 7.52 14.06
C ALA A 146 15.42 6.47 13.35
N GLN A 147 15.13 5.19 13.54
CA GLN A 147 15.85 4.09 12.87
C GLN A 147 15.53 3.99 11.38
N CYS A 148 14.26 4.17 10.99
CA CYS A 148 13.84 3.97 9.60
C CYS A 148 13.89 5.24 8.74
N ALA A 149 13.83 6.44 9.34
CA ALA A 149 13.84 7.73 8.64
C ALA A 149 14.96 7.91 7.58
N PRO A 150 16.19 7.40 7.77
CA PRO A 150 17.24 7.51 6.75
C PRO A 150 16.95 6.75 5.45
N TYR A 151 16.01 5.80 5.46
CA TYR A 151 15.76 4.89 4.34
C TYR A 151 14.45 5.16 3.59
N PHE A 152 13.49 5.80 4.24
CA PHE A 152 12.14 6.01 3.73
C PHE A 152 11.81 7.50 3.66
N ASP A 153 11.02 7.89 2.67
CA ASP A 153 10.66 9.29 2.43
C ASP A 153 9.32 9.65 3.14
N ARG A 154 8.50 8.65 3.48
CA ARG A 154 7.24 8.79 4.24
C ARG A 154 7.04 7.61 5.20
N HIS A 155 6.17 7.81 6.19
CA HIS A 155 5.92 6.84 7.25
C HIS A 155 4.42 6.69 7.54
N ILE A 156 3.95 5.45 7.62
CA ILE A 156 2.61 5.09 8.10
C ILE A 156 2.72 4.71 9.57
N PHE A 157 2.03 5.46 10.42
CA PHE A 157 2.06 5.29 11.87
C PHE A 157 0.87 4.48 12.40
N GLU A 158 1.06 3.82 13.54
CA GLU A 158 -0.02 3.20 14.31
C GLU A 158 0.21 3.46 15.79
N ALA A 159 -0.84 3.86 16.50
CA ALA A 159 -0.83 4.13 17.94
C ALA A 159 0.27 5.11 18.41
N PHE A 160 0.80 5.93 17.50
CA PHE A 160 1.90 6.85 17.72
C PHE A 160 1.62 8.15 16.99
N VAL A 161 1.75 9.26 17.70
CA VAL A 161 1.73 10.61 17.12
C VAL A 161 3.17 11.09 17.13
N PRO A 162 3.81 11.29 15.97
CA PRO A 162 5.15 11.83 15.93
C PRO A 162 5.15 13.27 16.45
N ASP A 163 6.25 13.69 17.07
CA ASP A 163 6.47 15.09 17.35
C ASP A 163 6.44 15.88 16.03
N ALA A 164 5.89 17.10 16.07
CA ALA A 164 5.82 17.95 14.88
C ALA A 164 7.23 18.17 14.32
N VAL A 165 7.42 17.83 13.04
CA VAL A 165 8.65 18.07 12.27
C VAL A 165 8.61 19.47 11.67
#